data_AF-A0A1G6CYQ6-F1
#
_entry.id   AF-A0A1G6CYQ6-F1
#
_cell.length_a   1.000
_cell.length_b   1.000
_cell.length_c   1.000
_cell.angle_alpha   90.00
_cell.angle_beta   90.00
_cell.angle_gamma   90.00
#
_symmetry.space_group_name_H-M   'P 1'
#
loop_
_entity.id
_entity.type
_entity.pdbx_description
1 polymer ?
#
loop_
_entity_poly.entity_id
_entity_poly.type
_entity_poly.pdbx_seq_one_letter_code
_entity_poly.pdbx_strand_id
1 'polypeptide(L)'
;MNSQNLPSDNTIKVHELIYYIYFLLLFGARAIGLYDGQPVYNACLVLGMLAFIIKIAATRHTLYEYIAGIAFLGTGALTYLCSGEKGLLIYFTMMLGMKGIREKKVAKLGLIILSVSYFVLYLLSVTGIISELNHMNKRGDFGYLLRHSLGYPYPNTAHTTLLILIILFFYLYEAKDLRTLLKASIIALLLNLYVYLYTVSLTGLISICLYLVINIYLQVRKNRTKAEDTIISLLFPAIVIFSIAGPLIAKGSAFEFLNKLLHKRYEYALYFLTNEKITPFGSYFKVPPTNWYMLDNSFLYLFLQLGVVPFALVCALYIMWIGNLVKGNKTRELAVIITFCFIGMSDPFLFNLSFKNLTFIFLGAYLYDSLKKMENTLPAVLSKEIIILPFGEKEISAFKNGFAIPGKILSKSFYEISIHLVRYALIFAVIGLIGCAFYTKTHTEPKVLYVDTKIADPYFKHKNIEMTQADVDAALAAGDLVEGYDSDDPTMYVFKKNAPHMEYIRSTLTFGIWAGLIAALIISIVGSARKR
;
A
#
# COMPACT_ATOMS: atom_id res chain seq x y z
N MET A 1 -1.84 -13.77 38.82
CA MET A 1 -2.06 -14.90 37.89
C MET A 1 -0.70 -15.49 37.56
N ASN A 2 -0.53 -16.78 37.85
CA ASN A 2 0.71 -17.53 37.76
C ASN A 2 1.33 -17.51 36.35
N SER A 3 2.66 -17.39 36.31
CA SER A 3 3.52 -17.34 35.14
C SER A 3 3.78 -18.71 34.48
N GLN A 4 2.82 -19.63 34.54
CA GLN A 4 2.91 -20.96 33.93
C GLN A 4 1.72 -21.17 32.99
N ASN A 5 2.00 -21.00 31.70
CA ASN A 5 1.25 -21.40 30.49
C ASN A 5 1.32 -20.28 29.42
N LEU A 6 2.54 -19.93 29.02
CA LEU A 6 2.74 -19.37 27.68
C LEU A 6 2.63 -20.54 26.69
N PRO A 7 1.62 -20.58 25.81
CA PRO A 7 1.54 -21.63 24.80
C PRO A 7 2.81 -21.56 23.95
N SER A 8 3.48 -22.70 23.80
CA SER A 8 4.62 -22.87 22.91
C SER A 8 4.28 -22.26 21.53
N ASP A 9 5.16 -21.44 20.96
CA ASP A 9 4.91 -20.62 19.74
C ASP A 9 4.63 -21.43 18.44
N ASN A 10 4.39 -22.74 18.55
CA ASN A 10 4.26 -23.71 17.46
C ASN A 10 2.85 -24.31 17.28
N THR A 11 1.85 -23.94 18.10
CA THR A 11 0.46 -24.36 17.86
C THR A 11 -0.37 -23.20 17.33
N ILE A 12 -1.21 -23.49 16.34
CA ILE A 12 -2.16 -22.55 15.74
C ILE A 12 -3.54 -23.19 15.76
N LYS A 13 -4.55 -22.44 16.18
CA LYS A 13 -5.93 -22.90 16.12
C LYS A 13 -6.42 -22.89 14.67
N VAL A 14 -7.35 -23.79 14.34
CA VAL A 14 -7.91 -23.87 12.97
C VAL A 14 -8.55 -22.54 12.55
N HIS A 15 -9.27 -21.86 13.45
CA HIS A 15 -9.87 -20.56 13.12
C HIS A 15 -8.82 -19.47 12.81
N GLU A 16 -7.61 -19.54 13.39
CA GLU A 16 -6.49 -18.65 13.04
C GLU A 16 -6.01 -18.92 11.61
N LEU A 17 -5.86 -20.21 11.26
CA LEU A 17 -5.44 -20.62 9.92
C LEU A 17 -6.44 -20.17 8.85
N ILE A 18 -7.75 -20.31 9.11
CA ILE A 18 -8.80 -19.86 8.18
C ILE A 18 -8.71 -18.34 7.98
N TYR A 19 -8.46 -17.57 9.04
CA TYR A 19 -8.24 -16.12 8.90
C TYR A 19 -6.99 -15.80 8.06
N TYR A 20 -5.90 -16.56 8.20
CA TYR A 20 -4.71 -16.37 7.37
C TYR A 20 -4.95 -16.71 5.90
N ILE A 21 -5.76 -17.73 5.61
CA ILE A 21 -6.20 -18.07 4.24
C ILE A 21 -7.07 -16.93 3.68
N TYR A 22 -8.06 -16.46 4.44
CA TYR A 22 -8.86 -15.29 4.09
C TYR A 22 -7.98 -14.07 3.73
N PHE A 23 -7.04 -13.75 4.62
CA PHE A 23 -6.16 -12.61 4.44
C PHE A 23 -5.25 -12.80 3.21
N LEU A 24 -4.68 -13.99 3.01
CA LEU A 24 -3.87 -14.32 1.83
C LEU A 24 -4.66 -14.17 0.53
N LEU A 25 -5.90 -14.65 0.47
CA LEU A 25 -6.73 -14.55 -0.73
C LEU A 25 -7.00 -13.08 -1.11
N LEU A 26 -7.39 -12.25 -0.15
CA LEU A 26 -7.78 -10.86 -0.45
C LEU A 26 -6.58 -9.91 -0.53
N PHE A 27 -5.70 -9.94 0.46
CA PHE A 27 -4.50 -9.11 0.47
C PHE A 27 -3.49 -9.58 -0.57
N GLY A 28 -3.32 -10.89 -0.75
CA GLY A 28 -2.42 -11.45 -1.75
C GLY A 28 -2.87 -11.14 -3.17
N ALA A 29 -4.17 -11.27 -3.49
CA ALA A 29 -4.68 -10.88 -4.81
C ALA A 29 -4.36 -9.41 -5.14
N ARG A 30 -4.51 -8.50 -4.17
CA ARG A 30 -4.15 -7.09 -4.35
C ARG A 30 -2.64 -6.85 -4.37
N ALA A 31 -1.86 -7.64 -3.63
CA ALA A 31 -0.40 -7.55 -3.59
C ALA A 31 0.23 -7.93 -4.95
N ILE A 32 -0.38 -8.85 -5.69
CA ILE A 32 0.04 -9.21 -7.06
C ILE A 32 -0.60 -8.35 -8.16
N GLY A 33 -1.25 -7.24 -7.80
CA GLY A 33 -1.75 -6.26 -8.76
C GLY A 33 -3.13 -6.55 -9.37
N LEU A 34 -3.84 -7.60 -8.92
CA LEU A 34 -5.20 -7.87 -9.41
C LEU A 34 -6.18 -6.76 -8.98
N TYR A 35 -7.18 -6.49 -9.82
CA TYR A 35 -8.17 -5.44 -9.61
C TYR A 35 -9.60 -5.83 -9.98
N ASP A 36 -10.57 -5.02 -9.54
CA ASP A 36 -11.99 -5.30 -9.74
C ASP A 36 -12.34 -5.39 -11.22
N GLY A 37 -13.25 -6.29 -11.56
CA GLY A 37 -13.60 -6.61 -12.95
C GLY A 37 -12.80 -7.78 -13.54
N GLN A 38 -11.66 -8.18 -12.96
CA GLN A 38 -10.95 -9.37 -13.41
C GLN A 38 -11.60 -10.66 -12.86
N PRO A 39 -11.85 -11.70 -13.67
CA PRO A 39 -12.46 -12.95 -13.22
C PRO A 39 -11.70 -13.61 -12.06
N VAL A 40 -10.35 -13.58 -12.12
CA VAL A 40 -9.48 -14.14 -11.08
C VAL A 40 -9.65 -13.38 -9.76
N TYR A 41 -9.72 -12.05 -9.81
CA TYR A 41 -9.95 -11.23 -8.62
C TYR A 41 -11.31 -11.51 -7.98
N ASN A 42 -12.35 -11.65 -8.80
CA ASN A 42 -13.69 -11.99 -8.34
C ASN A 42 -13.74 -13.38 -7.68
N ALA A 43 -13.01 -14.37 -8.22
CA ALA A 43 -12.88 -15.68 -7.59
C ALA A 43 -12.19 -15.59 -6.21
N CYS A 44 -11.10 -14.82 -6.10
CA CYS A 44 -10.45 -14.55 -4.82
C CYS A 44 -11.38 -13.88 -3.81
N LEU A 45 -12.21 -12.91 -4.25
CA LEU A 45 -13.21 -12.27 -3.40
C LEU A 45 -14.22 -13.29 -2.85
N VAL A 46 -14.79 -14.14 -3.70
CA VAL A 46 -15.79 -15.15 -3.29
C VAL A 46 -15.18 -16.15 -2.31
N LEU A 47 -14.00 -16.71 -2.63
CA LEU A 47 -13.30 -17.65 -1.75
C LEU A 47 -12.90 -17.00 -0.42
N GLY A 48 -12.47 -15.73 -0.45
CA GLY A 48 -12.18 -14.96 0.74
C GLY A 48 -13.43 -14.80 1.61
N MET A 49 -14.55 -14.37 1.03
CA MET A 49 -15.81 -14.23 1.77
C MET A 49 -16.29 -15.55 2.38
N LEU A 50 -16.14 -16.67 1.66
CA LEU A 50 -16.42 -18.00 2.21
C LEU A 50 -15.50 -18.32 3.41
N ALA A 51 -14.20 -18.07 3.29
CA ALA A 51 -13.26 -18.26 4.39
C ALA A 51 -13.60 -17.37 5.60
N PHE A 52 -14.06 -16.13 5.39
CA PHE A 52 -14.53 -15.26 6.47
C PHE A 52 -15.76 -15.83 7.18
N ILE A 53 -16.77 -16.31 6.44
CA ILE A 53 -17.98 -16.92 7.03
C ILE A 53 -17.60 -18.14 7.87
N ILE A 54 -16.76 -19.02 7.33
CA ILE A 54 -16.28 -20.20 8.07
C ILE A 54 -15.49 -19.76 9.30
N LYS A 55 -14.64 -18.73 9.20
CA LYS A 55 -13.88 -18.18 10.33
C LYS A 55 -14.81 -17.72 11.45
N ILE A 56 -15.88 -16.97 11.13
CA ILE A 56 -16.82 -16.47 12.14
C ILE A 56 -17.54 -17.64 12.80
N ALA A 57 -18.04 -18.60 12.02
CA ALA A 57 -18.71 -19.78 12.54
C ALA A 57 -17.79 -20.69 13.39
N ALA A 58 -16.49 -20.72 13.07
CA ALA A 58 -15.47 -21.50 13.75
C ALA A 58 -14.83 -20.79 14.97
N THR A 59 -15.20 -19.55 15.26
CA THR A 59 -14.69 -18.80 16.42
C THR A 59 -15.79 -18.70 17.48
N ARG A 60 -15.45 -18.83 18.76
CA ARG A 60 -16.40 -18.52 19.84
C ARG A 60 -16.75 -17.05 19.81
N HIS A 61 -18.04 -16.73 19.79
CA HIS A 61 -18.54 -15.36 19.80
C HIS A 61 -19.64 -15.19 20.86
N THR A 62 -19.67 -14.06 21.54
CA THR A 62 -20.81 -13.73 22.40
C THR A 62 -21.98 -13.22 21.55
N LEU A 63 -23.21 -13.31 22.05
CA LEU A 63 -24.37 -12.79 21.33
C LEU A 63 -24.21 -11.29 21.01
N TYR A 64 -23.67 -10.50 21.93
CA TYR A 64 -23.40 -9.09 21.71
C TYR A 64 -22.38 -8.83 20.59
N GLU A 65 -21.32 -9.64 20.48
CA GLU A 65 -20.37 -9.54 19.38
C GLU A 65 -21.00 -9.87 18.02
N TYR A 66 -21.94 -10.83 17.97
CA TYR A 66 -22.71 -11.09 16.75
C TYR A 66 -23.56 -9.89 16.35
N ILE A 67 -24.23 -9.25 17.31
CA ILE A 67 -25.02 -8.03 17.06
C ILE A 67 -24.13 -6.92 16.51
N ALA A 68 -22.97 -6.68 17.12
CA ALA A 68 -22.01 -5.71 16.62
C ALA A 68 -21.52 -6.06 15.20
N GLY A 69 -21.20 -7.34 14.96
CA GLY A 69 -20.79 -7.82 13.64
C GLY A 69 -21.87 -7.62 12.58
N ILE A 70 -23.13 -7.94 12.88
CA ILE A 70 -24.28 -7.72 11.99
C ILE A 70 -24.48 -6.23 11.72
N ALA A 71 -24.31 -5.35 12.71
CA ALA A 71 -24.44 -3.91 12.51
C ALA A 71 -23.39 -3.36 11.53
N PHE A 72 -22.11 -3.77 11.69
CA PHE A 72 -21.04 -3.39 10.77
C PHE A 72 -21.26 -3.95 9.37
N LEU A 73 -21.52 -5.26 9.25
CA LEU A 73 -21.75 -5.91 7.94
C LEU A 73 -23.01 -5.40 7.26
N GLY A 74 -24.09 -5.14 8.00
CA GLY A 74 -25.32 -4.56 7.49
C GLY A 74 -25.10 -3.16 6.95
N THR A 75 -24.32 -2.32 7.65
CA THR A 75 -23.93 -0.99 7.16
C THR A 75 -23.11 -1.10 5.86
N GLY A 76 -22.11 -2.00 5.82
CA GLY A 76 -21.31 -2.24 4.61
C GLY A 76 -22.12 -2.79 3.45
N ALA A 77 -23.07 -3.69 3.70
CA ALA A 77 -23.94 -4.29 2.70
C ALA A 77 -24.93 -3.27 2.13
N LEU A 78 -25.58 -2.47 2.97
CA LEU A 78 -26.45 -1.37 2.52
C LEU A 78 -25.66 -0.36 1.68
N THR A 79 -24.44 -0.04 2.11
CA THR A 79 -23.53 0.82 1.33
C THR A 79 -23.27 0.24 -0.05
N TYR A 80 -22.92 -1.04 -0.13
CA TYR A 80 -22.69 -1.73 -1.40
C TYR A 80 -23.94 -1.73 -2.29
N LEU A 81 -25.11 -2.01 -1.73
CA LEU A 81 -26.37 -2.04 -2.49
C LEU A 81 -26.76 -0.66 -3.03
N CYS A 82 -26.44 0.43 -2.32
CA CYS A 82 -26.79 1.80 -2.72
C CYS A 82 -25.75 2.48 -3.62
N SER A 83 -24.45 2.17 -3.45
CA SER A 83 -23.35 2.84 -4.16
C SER A 83 -22.63 1.97 -5.19
N GLY A 84 -22.78 0.64 -5.13
CA GLY A 84 -21.98 -0.32 -5.89
C GLY A 84 -20.58 -0.56 -5.33
N GLU A 85 -20.15 0.19 -4.30
CA GLU A 85 -18.81 0.09 -3.73
C GLU A 85 -18.69 -1.06 -2.72
N LYS A 86 -17.78 -2.00 -3.01
CA LYS A 86 -17.54 -3.18 -2.16
C LYS A 86 -16.52 -2.91 -1.05
N GLY A 87 -15.72 -1.85 -1.17
CA GLY A 87 -14.50 -1.62 -0.38
C GLY A 87 -14.73 -1.67 1.13
N LEU A 88 -15.70 -0.90 1.63
CA LEU A 88 -15.97 -0.80 3.07
C LEU A 88 -16.47 -2.13 3.68
N LEU A 89 -17.34 -2.85 2.97
CA LEU A 89 -17.83 -4.17 3.41
C LEU A 89 -16.65 -5.13 3.63
N ILE A 90 -15.72 -5.17 2.67
CA ILE A 90 -14.53 -6.00 2.73
C ILE A 90 -13.55 -5.55 3.84
N TYR A 91 -13.49 -4.26 4.15
CA TYR A 91 -12.74 -3.78 5.31
C TYR A 91 -13.38 -4.18 6.65
N PHE A 92 -14.71 -4.20 6.75
CA PHE A 92 -15.38 -4.71 7.94
C PHE A 92 -15.18 -6.20 8.13
N THR A 93 -15.12 -7.01 7.07
CA THR A 93 -14.78 -8.44 7.20
C THR A 93 -13.33 -8.63 7.66
N MET A 94 -12.38 -7.79 7.20
CA MET A 94 -11.01 -7.78 7.72
C MET A 94 -10.99 -7.49 9.23
N MET A 95 -11.72 -6.48 9.67
CA MET A 95 -11.81 -6.07 11.08
C MET A 95 -12.47 -7.12 11.96
N LEU A 96 -13.66 -7.59 11.60
CA LEU A 96 -14.43 -8.57 12.38
C LEU A 96 -13.74 -9.94 12.42
N GLY A 97 -12.96 -10.26 11.39
CA GLY A 97 -12.17 -11.48 11.35
C GLY A 97 -11.04 -11.54 12.39
N MET A 98 -10.69 -10.42 13.04
CA MET A 98 -9.59 -10.38 14.00
C MET A 98 -9.86 -11.03 15.37
N LYS A 99 -11.08 -11.50 15.67
CA LYS A 99 -11.34 -12.17 16.97
C LYS A 99 -10.41 -13.36 17.16
N GLY A 100 -9.65 -13.35 18.25
CA GLY A 100 -8.70 -14.41 18.60
C GLY A 100 -7.44 -14.42 17.74
N ILE A 101 -7.18 -13.37 16.95
CA ILE A 101 -6.02 -13.26 16.06
C ILE A 101 -5.05 -12.20 16.60
N ARG A 102 -3.75 -12.55 16.70
CA ARG A 102 -2.68 -11.60 17.05
C ARG A 102 -2.37 -10.68 15.88
N GLU A 103 -2.46 -9.36 16.02
CA GLU A 103 -2.19 -8.41 14.92
C GLU A 103 -0.76 -8.53 14.37
N LYS A 104 0.24 -8.78 15.22
CA LYS A 104 1.64 -9.00 14.80
C LYS A 104 1.80 -10.19 13.84
N LYS A 105 1.02 -11.27 14.02
CA LYS A 105 1.08 -12.43 13.11
C LYS A 105 0.53 -12.08 11.72
N VAL A 106 -0.57 -11.32 11.67
CA VAL A 106 -1.19 -10.88 10.41
C VAL A 106 -0.27 -9.90 9.69
N ALA A 107 0.31 -8.94 10.41
CA ALA A 107 1.29 -8.01 9.84
C ALA A 107 2.52 -8.75 9.29
N LYS A 108 3.00 -9.80 9.97
CA LYS A 108 4.10 -10.64 9.47
C LYS A 108 3.73 -11.37 8.18
N LEU A 109 2.52 -11.95 8.11
CA LEU A 109 2.01 -12.58 6.90
C LEU A 109 1.90 -11.56 5.76
N GLY A 110 1.33 -10.38 6.03
CA GLY A 110 1.24 -9.29 5.06
C GLY A 110 2.60 -8.83 4.56
N LEU A 111 3.60 -8.70 5.44
CA LEU A 111 4.97 -8.35 5.05
C LEU A 111 5.55 -9.37 4.09
N ILE A 112 5.40 -10.68 4.38
CA ILE A 112 5.90 -11.75 3.52
C ILE A 112 5.21 -11.72 2.15
N ILE A 113 3.87 -11.69 2.13
CA ILE A 113 3.08 -11.66 0.90
C ILE A 113 3.51 -10.48 0.04
N LEU A 114 3.57 -9.29 0.64
CA LEU A 114 3.85 -8.06 -0.09
C LEU A 114 5.29 -7.98 -0.56
N SER A 115 6.27 -8.38 0.27
CA SER A 115 7.68 -8.45 -0.14
C SER A 115 7.87 -9.36 -1.34
N VAL A 116 7.31 -10.57 -1.31
CA VAL A 116 7.45 -11.55 -2.40
C VAL A 116 6.73 -11.03 -3.65
N SER A 117 5.48 -10.59 -3.51
CA SER A 117 4.68 -10.13 -4.66
C SER A 117 5.30 -8.91 -5.32
N TYR A 118 5.71 -7.90 -4.55
CA TYR A 118 6.34 -6.69 -5.07
C TYR A 118 7.65 -7.00 -5.79
N PHE A 119 8.49 -7.87 -5.21
CA PHE A 119 9.75 -8.25 -5.82
C PHE A 119 9.56 -9.06 -7.11
N VAL A 120 8.65 -10.03 -7.11
CA VAL A 120 8.34 -10.84 -8.31
C VAL A 120 7.76 -9.97 -9.41
N LEU A 121 6.77 -9.12 -9.12
CA LEU A 121 6.20 -8.20 -10.11
C LEU A 121 7.24 -7.25 -10.68
N TYR A 122 8.09 -6.69 -9.83
CA TYR A 122 9.21 -5.86 -10.28
C TYR A 122 10.12 -6.62 -11.25
N LEU A 123 10.53 -7.84 -10.90
CA LEU A 123 11.41 -8.64 -11.76
C LEU A 123 10.74 -8.98 -13.09
N LEU A 124 9.49 -9.45 -13.06
CA LEU A 124 8.73 -9.78 -14.28
C LEU A 124 8.56 -8.57 -15.19
N SER A 125 8.38 -7.38 -14.61
CA SER A 125 8.22 -6.12 -15.35
C SER A 125 9.53 -5.66 -15.98
N VAL A 126 10.60 -5.59 -15.19
CA VAL A 126 11.91 -5.12 -15.67
C VAL A 126 12.56 -6.10 -16.65
N THR A 127 12.23 -7.40 -16.56
CA THR A 127 12.67 -8.40 -17.55
C THR A 127 11.80 -8.45 -18.81
N GLY A 128 10.70 -7.69 -18.86
CA GLY A 128 9.77 -7.68 -19.99
C GLY A 128 8.93 -8.96 -20.12
N ILE A 129 8.91 -9.84 -19.11
CA ILE A 129 8.06 -11.05 -19.11
C ILE A 129 6.58 -10.66 -19.03
N ILE A 130 6.27 -9.58 -18.30
CA ILE A 130 4.95 -8.95 -18.32
C ILE A 130 5.04 -7.56 -18.92
N SER A 131 4.06 -7.19 -19.73
CA SER A 131 3.92 -5.83 -20.26
C SER A 131 3.58 -4.86 -19.13
N GLU A 132 4.33 -3.78 -19.01
CA GLU A 132 4.04 -2.73 -18.03
C GLU A 132 2.91 -1.83 -18.52
N LEU A 133 2.04 -1.41 -17.59
CA LEU A 133 1.06 -0.36 -17.85
C LEU A 133 1.72 1.00 -17.61
N ASN A 134 2.55 1.42 -18.55
CA ASN A 134 3.28 2.67 -18.46
C ASN A 134 2.34 3.86 -18.74
N HIS A 135 2.72 5.04 -18.25
CA HIS A 135 1.94 6.27 -18.42
C HIS A 135 2.84 7.44 -18.76
N MET A 136 2.45 8.24 -19.76
CA MET A 136 3.21 9.42 -20.18
C MET A 136 2.58 10.69 -19.59
N ASN A 137 3.36 11.44 -18.81
CA ASN A 137 2.88 12.66 -18.15
C ASN A 137 3.90 13.80 -18.25
N LYS A 138 3.39 15.04 -18.28
CA LYS A 138 4.21 16.26 -18.14
C LYS A 138 4.48 16.54 -16.65
N ARG A 139 5.74 16.78 -16.29
CA ARG A 139 6.16 17.07 -14.91
C ARG A 139 6.98 18.36 -14.83
N GLY A 140 6.28 19.47 -14.62
CA GLY A 140 6.90 20.79 -14.43
C GLY A 140 7.90 21.12 -15.53
N ASP A 141 9.09 21.58 -15.12
CA ASP A 141 10.18 21.98 -16.01
C ASP A 141 10.98 20.79 -16.57
N PHE A 142 10.83 19.58 -16.02
CA PHE A 142 11.49 18.37 -16.52
C PHE A 142 10.92 17.92 -17.88
N GLY A 143 9.77 18.45 -18.28
CA GLY A 143 9.11 18.11 -19.53
C GLY A 143 8.29 16.83 -19.42
N TYR A 144 8.29 16.03 -20.48
CA TYR A 144 7.53 14.79 -20.55
C TYR A 144 8.38 13.60 -20.07
N LEU A 145 7.80 12.79 -19.19
CA LEU A 145 8.47 11.64 -18.59
C LEU A 145 7.56 10.41 -18.65
N LEU A 146 8.13 9.28 -19.06
CA LEU A 146 7.48 7.99 -18.95
C LEU A 146 7.47 7.59 -17.47
N ARG A 147 6.34 7.06 -17.00
CA ARG A 147 6.15 6.62 -15.62
C ARG A 147 5.88 5.13 -15.63
N HIS A 148 6.76 4.40 -14.96
CA HIS A 148 6.63 2.95 -14.88
C HIS A 148 5.72 2.53 -13.74
N SER A 149 4.88 1.54 -14.02
CA SER A 149 4.00 0.96 -13.02
C SER A 149 4.58 -0.27 -12.33
N LEU A 150 5.73 -0.80 -12.77
CA LEU A 150 6.45 -1.90 -12.09
C LEU A 150 5.56 -3.12 -11.80
N GLY A 151 4.70 -3.45 -12.77
CA GLY A 151 3.77 -4.59 -12.70
C GLY A 151 2.46 -4.30 -11.98
N TYR A 152 2.24 -3.06 -11.54
CA TYR A 152 0.96 -2.61 -10.98
C TYR A 152 0.10 -1.89 -12.04
N PRO A 153 -1.20 -1.67 -11.77
CA PRO A 153 -2.09 -0.96 -12.70
C PRO A 153 -1.75 0.51 -12.94
N TYR A 154 -1.00 1.15 -12.03
CA TYR A 154 -0.66 2.57 -12.13
C TYR A 154 0.61 2.91 -11.32
N PRO A 155 1.39 3.94 -11.68
CA PRO A 155 2.66 4.24 -10.99
C PRO A 155 2.45 4.69 -9.54
N ASN A 156 1.35 5.39 -9.25
CA ASN A 156 1.00 5.72 -7.86
C ASN A 156 0.64 4.47 -7.07
N THR A 157 -0.04 3.50 -7.68
CA THR A 157 -0.40 2.25 -7.03
C THR A 157 0.83 1.44 -6.65
N ALA A 158 1.84 1.38 -7.52
CA ALA A 158 3.14 0.77 -7.20
C ALA A 158 3.77 1.44 -5.98
N HIS A 159 3.88 2.77 -6.01
CA HIS A 159 4.53 3.53 -4.95
C HIS A 159 3.76 3.45 -3.61
N THR A 160 2.43 3.53 -3.61
CA THR A 160 1.62 3.33 -2.41
C THR A 160 1.76 1.90 -1.88
N THR A 161 1.96 0.90 -2.74
CA THR A 161 2.23 -0.48 -2.28
C THR A 161 3.58 -0.58 -1.56
N LEU A 162 4.61 0.11 -2.05
CA LEU A 162 5.88 0.24 -1.34
C LEU A 162 5.70 0.89 0.04
N LEU A 163 4.87 1.93 0.15
CA LEU A 163 4.57 2.54 1.45
C LEU A 163 3.98 1.52 2.43
N ILE A 164 2.97 0.74 1.99
CA ILE A 164 2.37 -0.29 2.85
C ILE A 164 3.42 -1.32 3.28
N LEU A 165 4.34 -1.69 2.39
CA LEU A 165 5.45 -2.59 2.69
C LEU A 165 6.38 -2.01 3.78
N ILE A 166 6.76 -0.73 3.65
CA ILE A 166 7.60 -0.02 4.63
C ILE A 166 6.88 0.10 5.98
N ILE A 167 5.58 0.39 5.98
CA ILE A 167 4.75 0.44 7.19
C ILE A 167 4.74 -0.92 7.89
N LEU A 168 4.49 -2.02 7.16
CA LEU A 168 4.50 -3.36 7.72
C LEU A 168 5.86 -3.73 8.31
N PHE A 169 6.94 -3.38 7.61
CA PHE A 169 8.30 -3.58 8.10
C PHE A 169 8.53 -2.83 9.43
N PHE A 170 8.29 -1.52 9.47
CA PHE A 170 8.56 -0.71 10.67
C PHE A 170 7.58 -0.98 11.82
N TYR A 171 6.37 -1.45 11.53
CA TYR A 171 5.45 -1.94 12.54
C TYR A 171 6.00 -3.16 13.29
N LEU A 172 6.67 -4.07 12.58
CA LEU A 172 7.29 -5.27 13.15
C LEU A 172 8.73 -5.05 13.62
N TYR A 173 9.39 -4.00 13.14
CA TYR A 173 10.79 -3.72 13.44
C TYR A 173 10.95 -3.15 14.85
N GLU A 174 11.63 -3.91 15.70
CA GLU A 174 11.98 -3.52 17.05
C GLU A 174 13.43 -3.00 17.07
N ALA A 175 13.59 -1.68 16.82
CA ALA A 175 14.89 -1.02 16.88
C ALA A 175 15.47 -1.07 18.29
N LYS A 176 16.75 -1.43 18.42
CA LYS A 176 17.46 -1.47 19.71
C LYS A 176 17.79 -0.06 20.21
N ASP A 177 18.16 0.80 19.27
CA ASP A 177 18.61 2.16 19.52
C ASP A 177 18.37 3.06 18.30
N LEU A 178 18.52 4.38 18.50
CA LEU A 178 18.30 5.37 17.45
C LEU A 178 19.17 5.16 16.20
N ARG A 179 20.42 4.71 16.34
CA ARG A 179 21.29 4.50 15.18
C ARG A 179 20.74 3.37 14.31
N THR A 180 20.24 2.29 14.92
CA THR A 180 19.61 1.19 14.15
C THR A 180 18.33 1.63 13.44
N LEU A 181 17.50 2.45 14.11
CA LEU A 181 16.30 3.02 13.51
C LEU A 181 16.63 3.95 12.33
N LEU A 182 17.63 4.81 12.48
CA LEU A 182 18.08 5.72 11.42
C LEU A 182 18.67 4.95 10.24
N LYS A 183 19.49 3.92 10.47
CA LYS A 183 20.02 3.07 9.40
C LYS A 183 18.89 2.42 8.60
N ALA A 184 17.90 1.83 9.27
CA ALA A 184 16.74 1.25 8.60
C ALA A 184 15.93 2.30 7.83
N SER A 185 15.77 3.50 8.40
CA SER A 185 15.04 4.60 7.76
C SER A 185 15.76 5.15 6.52
N ILE A 186 17.10 5.22 6.56
CA ILE A 186 17.92 5.60 5.40
C ILE A 186 17.78 4.57 4.29
N ILE A 187 17.81 3.27 4.60
CA ILE A 187 17.59 2.21 3.60
C ILE A 187 16.20 2.35 2.97
N ALA A 188 15.16 2.56 3.78
CA ALA A 188 13.81 2.78 3.30
C ALA A 188 13.70 4.03 2.42
N LEU A 189 14.42 5.11 2.76
CA LEU A 189 14.48 6.33 1.96
C LEU A 189 15.21 6.11 0.63
N LEU A 190 16.30 5.34 0.60
CA LEU A 190 17.00 5.00 -0.64
C LEU A 190 16.10 4.15 -1.56
N LEU A 191 15.34 3.20 -0.99
CA LEU A 191 14.37 2.42 -1.75
C LEU A 191 13.21 3.30 -2.27
N ASN A 192 12.74 4.24 -1.45
CA ASN A 192 11.74 5.24 -1.84
C ASN A 192 12.22 6.08 -3.03
N LEU A 193 13.45 6.61 -2.96
CA LEU A 193 14.06 7.36 -4.06
C LEU A 193 14.26 6.50 -5.31
N TYR A 194 14.69 5.25 -5.17
CA TYR A 194 14.84 4.33 -6.29
C TYR A 194 13.50 4.11 -7.00
N VAL A 195 12.42 3.80 -6.27
CA VAL A 195 11.09 3.62 -6.87
C VAL A 195 10.52 4.93 -7.41
N TYR A 196 10.84 6.07 -6.80
CA TYR A 196 10.48 7.39 -7.33
C TYR A 196 11.10 7.66 -8.71
N LEU A 197 12.35 7.24 -8.95
CA LEU A 197 13.00 7.41 -10.26
C LEU A 197 12.15 6.84 -11.40
N TYR A 198 11.47 5.71 -11.17
CA TYR A 198 10.61 5.02 -12.14
C TYR A 198 9.17 5.56 -12.16
N THR A 199 8.54 5.61 -10.98
CA THR A 199 7.11 5.91 -10.87
C THR A 199 6.79 7.40 -11.03
N VAL A 200 7.78 8.27 -10.72
CA VAL A 200 7.64 9.73 -10.64
C VAL A 200 6.39 10.12 -9.85
N SER A 201 6.12 9.38 -8.78
CA SER A 201 4.97 9.58 -7.91
C SER A 201 5.37 10.46 -6.73
N LEU A 202 5.13 11.77 -6.86
CA LEU A 202 5.44 12.73 -5.80
C LEU A 202 4.65 12.45 -4.52
N THR A 203 3.39 12.03 -4.66
CA THR A 203 2.55 11.65 -3.51
C THR A 203 3.15 10.46 -2.77
N GLY A 204 3.58 9.41 -3.49
CA GLY A 204 4.25 8.25 -2.89
C GLY A 204 5.56 8.63 -2.17
N LEU A 205 6.41 9.43 -2.83
CA LEU A 205 7.68 9.90 -2.27
C LEU A 205 7.47 10.65 -0.94
N ILE A 206 6.58 11.65 -0.95
CA ILE A 206 6.26 12.47 0.23
C ILE A 206 5.65 11.60 1.32
N SER A 207 4.77 10.67 0.97
CA SER A 207 4.10 9.78 1.92
C SER A 207 5.08 8.94 2.75
N ILE A 208 6.07 8.34 2.08
CA ILE A 208 7.09 7.53 2.76
C ILE A 208 8.01 8.43 3.60
N CYS A 209 8.45 9.58 3.06
CA CYS A 209 9.26 10.53 3.82
C CYS A 209 8.54 10.98 5.11
N LEU A 210 7.27 11.34 4.99
CA LEU A 210 6.41 11.74 6.10
C LEU A 210 6.29 10.62 7.13
N TYR A 211 6.02 9.38 6.69
CA TYR A 211 5.96 8.22 7.58
C TYR A 211 7.27 8.02 8.35
N LEU A 212 8.42 8.06 7.65
CA LEU A 212 9.73 7.88 8.29
C LEU A 212 10.00 8.95 9.34
N VAL A 213 9.69 10.23 9.05
CA VAL A 213 9.85 11.34 10.00
C VAL A 213 8.96 11.13 11.23
N ILE A 214 7.67 10.84 11.04
CA ILE A 214 6.73 10.59 12.15
C ILE A 214 7.17 9.39 12.98
N ASN A 215 7.56 8.30 12.34
CA ASN A 215 7.97 7.07 13.00
C ASN A 215 9.26 7.29 13.83
N ILE A 216 10.26 7.99 13.28
CA ILE A 216 11.46 8.36 14.02
C ILE A 216 11.10 9.25 15.22
N TYR A 217 10.32 10.31 15.00
CA TYR A 217 9.93 11.24 16.05
C TYR A 217 9.20 10.51 17.20
N LEU A 218 8.18 9.69 16.90
CA LEU A 218 7.41 8.99 17.91
C LEU A 218 8.22 7.92 18.65
N GLN A 219 9.17 7.25 17.99
CA GLN A 219 10.04 6.27 18.66
C GLN A 219 11.14 6.93 19.52
N VAL A 220 11.62 8.11 19.13
CA VAL A 220 12.58 8.88 19.93
C VAL A 220 11.90 9.56 21.13
N ARG A 221 10.63 9.93 20.99
CA ARG A 221 9.87 10.65 22.01
C ARG A 221 9.47 9.73 23.17
N LYS A 222 10.35 9.62 24.18
CA LYS A 222 10.14 8.79 25.38
C LYS A 222 8.84 9.10 26.11
N ASN A 223 8.57 10.39 26.33
CA ASN A 223 7.35 10.89 26.97
C ASN A 223 6.73 11.98 26.10
N ARG A 224 5.47 11.80 25.71
CA ARG A 224 4.68 12.85 25.07
C ARG A 224 4.05 13.76 26.12
N THR A 225 3.95 15.03 25.77
CA THR A 225 3.23 16.06 26.54
C THR A 225 1.74 15.99 26.25
N LYS A 226 0.93 16.57 27.14
CA LYS A 226 -0.53 16.72 26.92
C LYS A 226 -0.85 17.51 25.65
N ALA A 227 -0.02 18.49 25.29
CA ALA A 227 -0.18 19.25 24.05
C ALA A 227 0.03 18.35 22.82
N GLU A 228 1.10 17.55 22.80
CA GLU A 228 1.35 16.57 21.72
C GLU A 228 0.19 15.57 21.59
N ASP A 229 -0.27 15.01 22.72
CA ASP A 229 -1.40 14.09 22.74
C ASP A 229 -2.71 14.72 22.24
N THR A 230 -2.93 16.01 22.55
CA THR A 230 -4.10 16.78 22.08
C THR A 230 -4.03 17.01 20.58
N ILE A 231 -2.85 17.42 20.06
CA ILE A 231 -2.63 17.61 18.61
C ILE A 231 -2.85 16.30 17.85
N ILE A 232 -2.29 15.19 18.33
CA ILE A 232 -2.47 13.86 17.71
C ILE A 232 -3.95 13.46 17.70
N SER A 233 -4.67 13.69 18.80
CA SER A 233 -6.09 13.35 18.91
C SER A 233 -6.98 14.20 17.99
N LEU A 234 -6.63 15.48 17.79
CA LEU A 234 -7.38 16.41 16.94
C LEU A 234 -7.01 16.31 15.45
N LEU A 235 -5.89 15.67 15.11
CA LEU A 235 -5.40 15.58 13.74
C LEU A 235 -6.42 14.94 12.79
N PHE A 236 -6.97 13.78 13.15
CA PHE A 236 -7.95 13.08 12.31
C PHE A 236 -9.23 13.92 12.09
N PRO A 237 -9.92 14.42 13.15
CA PRO A 237 -11.06 15.31 12.96
C PRO A 237 -10.74 16.55 12.12
N ALA A 238 -9.59 17.19 12.35
CA ALA A 238 -9.17 18.38 11.61
C ALA A 238 -8.99 18.09 10.11
N ILE A 239 -8.38 16.95 9.76
CA ILE A 239 -8.17 16.54 8.38
C ILE A 239 -9.48 16.17 7.68
N VAL A 240 -10.40 15.50 8.38
CA VAL A 240 -11.74 15.19 7.86
C VAL A 240 -12.51 16.48 7.56
N ILE A 241 -12.52 17.42 8.51
CA ILE A 241 -13.15 18.74 8.34
C ILE A 241 -12.50 19.49 7.18
N PHE A 242 -11.17 19.52 7.12
CA PHE A 242 -10.44 20.16 6.03
C PHE A 242 -10.80 19.56 4.66
N SER A 243 -10.93 18.24 4.57
CA SER A 243 -11.22 17.55 3.31
C SER A 243 -12.64 17.80 2.78
N ILE A 244 -13.60 18.02 3.67
CA ILE A 244 -15.02 18.20 3.31
C ILE A 244 -15.40 19.68 3.27
N ALA A 245 -15.16 20.41 4.36
CA ALA A 245 -15.56 21.81 4.50
C ALA A 245 -14.57 22.76 3.83
N GLY A 246 -13.28 22.40 3.75
CA GLY A 246 -12.26 23.23 3.16
C GLY A 246 -12.59 23.69 1.73
N PRO A 247 -12.90 22.78 0.78
CA PRO A 247 -13.24 23.15 -0.59
C PRO A 247 -14.44 24.09 -0.71
N LEU A 248 -15.40 24.01 0.23
CA LEU A 248 -16.61 24.84 0.27
C LEU A 248 -16.35 26.25 0.82
N ILE A 249 -15.40 26.38 1.75
CA ILE A 249 -15.13 27.62 2.48
C ILE A 249 -14.08 28.48 1.77
N ALA A 250 -13.09 27.86 1.13
CA ALA A 250 -12.00 28.59 0.48
C ALA A 250 -12.50 29.38 -0.75
N LYS A 251 -12.16 30.67 -0.81
CA LYS A 251 -12.51 31.58 -1.91
C LYS A 251 -11.29 32.41 -2.35
N GLY A 252 -11.32 32.89 -3.59
CA GLY A 252 -10.28 33.77 -4.15
C GLY A 252 -8.88 33.15 -4.10
N SER A 253 -7.89 33.96 -3.68
CA SER A 253 -6.47 33.56 -3.64
C SER A 253 -6.19 32.34 -2.78
N ALA A 254 -6.94 32.15 -1.68
CA ALA A 254 -6.79 30.98 -0.81
C ALA A 254 -7.18 29.68 -1.54
N PHE A 255 -8.25 29.72 -2.34
CA PHE A 255 -8.67 28.58 -3.15
C PHE A 255 -7.62 28.27 -4.23
N GLU A 256 -7.13 29.28 -4.95
CA GLU A 256 -6.12 29.10 -5.99
C GLU A 256 -4.81 28.52 -5.43
N PHE A 257 -4.38 29.01 -4.28
CA PHE A 257 -3.20 28.48 -3.59
C PHE A 257 -3.36 26.99 -3.23
N LEU A 258 -4.47 26.62 -2.57
CA LEU A 258 -4.74 25.23 -2.19
C LEU A 258 -4.93 24.33 -3.41
N ASN A 259 -5.59 24.84 -4.45
CA ASN A 259 -5.81 24.10 -5.69
C ASN A 259 -4.49 23.82 -6.43
N LYS A 260 -3.55 24.76 -6.40
CA LYS A 260 -2.19 24.56 -6.93
C LYS A 260 -1.40 23.56 -6.07
N LEU A 261 -1.44 23.71 -4.74
CA LEU A 261 -0.74 22.84 -3.80
C LEU A 261 -1.21 21.38 -3.93
N LEU A 262 -2.52 21.16 -4.01
CA LEU A 262 -3.15 19.84 -4.10
C LEU A 262 -3.35 19.35 -5.54
N HIS A 263 -2.72 19.98 -6.53
CA HIS A 263 -2.75 19.57 -7.94
C HIS A 263 -4.18 19.34 -8.46
N LYS A 264 -5.04 20.35 -8.42
CA LYS A 264 -6.45 20.31 -8.87
C LYS A 264 -7.42 19.46 -8.04
N ARG A 265 -6.94 18.68 -7.07
CA ARG A 265 -7.82 17.84 -6.22
C ARG A 265 -8.86 18.65 -5.41
N TYR A 266 -8.54 19.90 -5.08
CA TYR A 266 -9.45 20.77 -4.34
C TYR A 266 -10.63 21.25 -5.19
N GLU A 267 -10.37 21.55 -6.47
CA GLU A 267 -11.39 21.83 -7.47
C GLU A 267 -12.27 20.61 -7.77
N TYR A 268 -11.67 19.42 -7.88
CA TYR A 268 -12.44 18.19 -8.06
C TYR A 268 -13.29 17.86 -6.84
N ALA A 269 -12.76 18.04 -5.63
CA ALA A 269 -13.53 17.89 -4.39
C ALA A 269 -14.75 18.82 -4.37
N LEU A 270 -14.58 20.09 -4.73
CA LEU A 270 -15.68 21.06 -4.82
C LEU A 270 -16.72 20.64 -5.87
N TYR A 271 -16.28 20.14 -7.03
CA TYR A 271 -17.18 19.62 -8.06
C TYR A 271 -18.08 18.50 -7.50
N PHE A 272 -17.51 17.46 -6.88
CA PHE A 272 -18.31 16.35 -6.34
C PHE A 272 -19.23 16.81 -5.21
N LEU A 273 -18.76 17.70 -4.32
CA LEU A 273 -19.58 18.25 -3.23
C LEU A 273 -20.79 19.07 -3.71
N THR A 274 -20.73 19.64 -4.91
CA THR A 274 -21.80 20.50 -5.45
C THR A 274 -22.73 19.78 -6.43
N ASN A 275 -22.26 18.71 -7.08
CA ASN A 275 -23.00 18.02 -8.15
C ASN A 275 -23.58 16.67 -7.73
N GLU A 276 -23.01 16.04 -6.70
CA GLU A 276 -23.46 14.75 -6.18
C GLU A 276 -24.38 14.90 -4.97
N LYS A 277 -25.21 13.88 -4.76
CA LYS A 277 -26.17 13.86 -3.65
C LYS A 277 -25.52 13.32 -2.39
N ILE A 278 -25.78 13.97 -1.26
CA ILE A 278 -25.44 13.43 0.05
C ILE A 278 -26.56 12.47 0.47
N THR A 279 -26.22 11.20 0.71
CA THR A 279 -27.18 10.15 1.04
C THR A 279 -26.72 9.35 2.26
N PRO A 280 -27.63 8.65 2.97
CA PRO A 280 -27.25 7.88 4.16
C PRO A 280 -26.27 6.74 3.89
N PHE A 281 -26.42 6.01 2.78
CA PHE A 281 -25.66 4.81 2.43
C PHE A 281 -24.95 4.91 1.07
N GLY A 282 -24.71 6.13 0.60
CA GLY A 282 -23.99 6.36 -0.65
C GLY A 282 -24.87 6.29 -1.89
N SER A 283 -24.28 6.60 -3.02
CA SER A 283 -24.96 6.59 -4.32
C SER A 283 -23.97 6.41 -5.45
N TYR A 284 -24.43 5.87 -6.57
CA TYR A 284 -23.69 5.95 -7.82
C TYR A 284 -23.52 7.42 -8.24
N PHE A 285 -22.27 7.85 -8.41
CA PHE A 285 -21.99 9.16 -8.97
C PHE A 285 -22.47 9.27 -10.42
N LYS A 286 -22.82 10.50 -10.80
CA LYS A 286 -23.12 10.81 -12.19
C LYS A 286 -21.84 10.71 -13.01
N VAL A 287 -22.01 10.54 -14.31
CA VAL A 287 -20.88 10.58 -15.24
C VAL A 287 -20.21 11.95 -15.11
N PRO A 288 -18.93 12.01 -14.71
CA PRO A 288 -18.23 13.28 -14.59
C PRO A 288 -18.06 13.94 -15.96
N PRO A 289 -17.73 15.24 -16.03
CA PRO A 289 -17.62 15.95 -17.30
C PRO A 289 -16.53 15.34 -18.20
N THR A 290 -15.49 14.77 -17.58
CA THR A 290 -14.44 13.98 -18.23
C THR A 290 -13.93 12.90 -17.28
N ASN A 291 -13.26 11.87 -17.81
CA ASN A 291 -12.69 10.76 -17.02
C ASN A 291 -11.59 11.17 -16.01
N TRP A 292 -11.22 12.45 -15.96
CA TRP A 292 -10.13 12.99 -15.11
C TRP A 292 -10.63 13.62 -13.82
N TYR A 293 -11.94 13.90 -13.73
CA TYR A 293 -12.55 14.28 -12.47
C TYR A 293 -12.65 13.03 -11.60
N MET A 294 -11.60 12.77 -10.84
CA MET A 294 -11.51 11.66 -9.90
C MET A 294 -11.64 12.18 -8.47
N LEU A 295 -12.36 11.42 -7.64
CA LEU A 295 -12.51 11.72 -6.22
C LEU A 295 -11.29 11.23 -5.43
N ASP A 296 -10.17 11.93 -5.61
CA ASP A 296 -8.87 11.58 -5.00
C ASP A 296 -8.74 12.04 -3.55
N ASN A 297 -9.71 11.67 -2.71
CA ASN A 297 -9.70 11.93 -1.27
C ASN A 297 -10.53 10.86 -0.55
N SER A 298 -9.87 10.06 0.30
CA SER A 298 -10.48 8.98 1.08
C SER A 298 -11.61 9.46 1.99
N PHE A 299 -11.48 10.61 2.65
CA PHE A 299 -12.50 11.10 3.58
C PHE A 299 -13.73 11.59 2.84
N LEU A 300 -13.52 12.27 1.71
CA LEU A 300 -14.61 12.73 0.87
C LEU A 300 -15.29 11.56 0.14
N TYR A 301 -14.52 10.55 -0.30
CA TYR A 301 -15.05 9.30 -0.82
C TYR A 301 -15.90 8.57 0.21
N LEU A 302 -15.44 8.46 1.45
CA LEU A 302 -16.23 7.88 2.55
C LEU A 302 -17.51 8.67 2.83
N PHE A 303 -17.47 10.00 2.75
CA PHE A 303 -18.63 10.85 3.00
C PHE A 303 -19.66 10.83 1.86
N LEU A 304 -19.22 11.00 0.62
CA LEU A 304 -20.10 11.12 -0.56
C LEU A 304 -20.45 9.77 -1.18
N GLN A 305 -19.43 9.00 -1.57
CA GLN A 305 -19.64 7.75 -2.31
C GLN A 305 -20.20 6.66 -1.40
N LEU A 306 -19.69 6.54 -0.17
CA LEU A 306 -20.11 5.51 0.78
C LEU A 306 -21.28 5.96 1.68
N GLY A 307 -21.46 7.26 1.90
CA GLY A 307 -22.62 7.84 2.60
C GLY A 307 -22.37 8.25 4.04
N VAL A 308 -23.30 9.03 4.58
CA VAL A 308 -23.17 9.71 5.88
C VAL A 308 -23.15 8.73 7.06
N VAL A 309 -23.92 7.64 7.01
CA VAL A 309 -23.99 6.64 8.09
C VAL A 309 -22.66 5.88 8.23
N PRO A 310 -22.12 5.22 7.19
CA PRO A 310 -20.80 4.59 7.30
C PRO A 310 -19.69 5.59 7.60
N PHE A 311 -19.77 6.82 7.09
CA PHE A 311 -18.85 7.90 7.43
C PHE A 311 -18.83 8.17 8.94
N ALA A 312 -19.99 8.43 9.55
CA ALA A 312 -20.10 8.69 10.99
C ALA A 312 -19.59 7.51 11.82
N LEU A 313 -19.94 6.28 11.42
CA LEU A 313 -19.51 5.04 12.07
C LEU A 313 -17.98 4.89 12.06
N VAL A 314 -17.36 5.04 10.90
CA VAL A 314 -15.90 4.90 10.73
C VAL A 314 -15.16 6.04 11.43
N CYS A 315 -15.66 7.28 11.38
CA CYS A 315 -15.09 8.41 12.10
C CYS A 315 -15.12 8.20 13.61
N ALA A 316 -16.26 7.75 14.17
CA ALA A 316 -16.36 7.44 15.59
C ALA A 316 -15.35 6.35 15.99
N LEU A 317 -15.24 5.29 15.19
CA LEU A 317 -14.32 4.19 15.41
C LEU A 317 -12.85 4.66 15.42
N TYR A 318 -12.43 5.48 14.44
CA TYR A 318 -11.08 6.05 14.42
C TYR A 318 -10.81 6.98 15.60
N ILE A 319 -11.74 7.87 15.96
CA ILE A 319 -11.56 8.80 17.09
C ILE A 319 -11.38 8.01 18.40
N MET A 320 -12.22 7.01 18.64
CA MET A 320 -12.11 6.14 19.81
C MET A 320 -10.79 5.37 19.83
N TRP A 321 -10.40 4.80 18.69
CA TRP A 321 -9.15 4.05 18.57
C TRP A 321 -7.92 4.95 18.77
N ILE A 322 -7.86 6.13 18.13
CA ILE A 322 -6.78 7.11 18.31
C ILE A 322 -6.67 7.51 19.79
N GLY A 323 -7.79 7.78 20.46
CA GLY A 323 -7.80 8.07 21.89
C GLY A 323 -7.21 6.93 22.74
N ASN A 324 -7.49 5.67 22.37
CA ASN A 324 -6.88 4.50 23.01
C ASN A 324 -5.37 4.37 22.70
N LEU A 325 -4.93 4.65 21.47
CA LEU A 325 -3.52 4.62 21.08
C LEU A 325 -2.69 5.67 21.83
N VAL A 326 -3.22 6.89 21.96
CA VAL A 326 -2.61 8.00 22.70
C VAL A 326 -2.44 7.63 24.17
N LYS A 327 -3.51 7.16 24.82
CA LYS A 327 -3.49 6.71 26.23
C LYS A 327 -2.54 5.53 26.45
N GLY A 328 -2.49 4.59 25.50
CA GLY A 328 -1.67 3.39 25.57
C GLY A 328 -0.22 3.54 25.09
N ASN A 329 0.18 4.77 24.71
CA ASN A 329 1.50 5.06 24.15
C ASN A 329 1.92 4.15 22.97
N LYS A 330 0.98 3.84 22.09
CA LYS A 330 1.15 2.91 20.96
C LYS A 330 1.79 3.62 19.75
N THR A 331 3.09 3.89 19.86
CA THR A 331 3.83 4.77 18.93
C THR A 331 3.83 4.29 17.47
N ARG A 332 3.92 2.97 17.22
CA ARG A 332 3.96 2.42 15.87
C ARG A 332 2.61 2.57 15.16
N GLU A 333 1.53 2.24 15.86
CA GLU A 333 0.17 2.38 15.37
C GLU A 333 -0.20 3.86 15.17
N LEU A 334 0.25 4.74 16.07
CA LEU A 334 0.13 6.20 15.91
C LEU A 334 0.84 6.69 14.64
N ALA A 335 2.04 6.20 14.35
CA ALA A 335 2.74 6.54 13.11
C ALA A 335 1.92 6.15 11.87
N VAL A 336 1.32 4.96 11.87
CA VAL A 336 0.47 4.49 10.77
C VAL A 336 -0.76 5.40 10.57
N ILE A 337 -1.53 5.65 11.62
CA ILE A 337 -2.77 6.43 11.49
C ILE A 337 -2.49 7.89 11.12
N ILE A 338 -1.48 8.53 11.70
CA ILE A 338 -1.09 9.91 11.33
C ILE A 338 -0.73 9.96 9.85
N THR A 339 0.09 9.02 9.37
CA THR A 339 0.44 8.93 7.95
C THR A 339 -0.80 8.71 7.07
N PHE A 340 -1.69 7.78 7.43
CA PHE A 340 -2.91 7.53 6.66
C PHE A 340 -3.83 8.75 6.64
N CYS A 341 -3.88 9.55 7.71
CA CYS A 341 -4.61 10.81 7.69
C CYS A 341 -4.13 11.74 6.57
N PHE A 342 -2.82 11.97 6.45
CA PHE A 342 -2.29 12.85 5.40
C PHE A 342 -2.47 12.29 4.00
N ILE A 343 -2.23 10.99 3.80
CA ILE A 343 -2.29 10.41 2.45
C ILE A 343 -3.73 10.27 1.98
N GLY A 344 -4.67 9.99 2.90
CA GLY A 344 -6.10 9.97 2.64
C GLY A 344 -6.64 11.28 2.07
N MET A 345 -5.93 12.41 2.24
CA MET A 345 -6.30 13.67 1.60
C MET A 345 -6.04 13.71 0.08
N SER A 346 -5.20 12.80 -0.43
CA SER A 346 -4.66 12.82 -1.79
C SER A 346 -4.91 11.55 -2.61
N ASP A 347 -5.50 10.53 -1.97
CA ASP A 347 -5.75 9.22 -2.56
C ASP A 347 -6.96 8.56 -1.87
N PRO A 348 -7.86 7.88 -2.61
CA PRO A 348 -9.04 7.22 -2.04
C PRO A 348 -8.78 5.82 -1.46
N PHE A 349 -7.52 5.34 -1.45
CA PHE A 349 -7.23 3.94 -1.12
C PHE A 349 -7.68 3.46 0.27
N LEU A 350 -7.92 4.36 1.22
CA LEU A 350 -8.26 3.95 2.59
C LEU A 350 -9.60 3.22 2.69
N PHE A 351 -10.54 3.50 1.78
CA PHE A 351 -11.90 2.95 1.83
C PHE A 351 -12.37 2.33 0.51
N ASN A 352 -11.57 2.44 -0.56
CA ASN A 352 -11.84 1.72 -1.81
C ASN A 352 -11.42 0.23 -1.72
N LEU A 353 -11.69 -0.53 -2.77
CA LEU A 353 -11.42 -1.97 -2.82
C LEU A 353 -9.92 -2.34 -2.89
N SER A 354 -8.98 -1.42 -2.67
CA SER A 354 -7.54 -1.71 -2.76
C SER A 354 -7.02 -2.65 -1.67
N PHE A 355 -7.77 -2.86 -0.58
CA PHE A 355 -7.41 -3.70 0.57
C PHE A 355 -6.06 -3.30 1.23
N LYS A 356 -5.66 -2.04 1.07
CA LYS A 356 -4.40 -1.48 1.57
C LYS A 356 -4.53 -0.81 2.93
N ASN A 357 -5.76 -0.52 3.39
CA ASN A 357 -5.96 0.09 4.70
C ASN A 357 -5.78 -0.92 5.85
N LEU A 358 -4.53 -1.11 6.25
CA LEU A 358 -4.15 -2.03 7.33
C LEU A 358 -4.68 -1.63 8.70
N THR A 359 -5.20 -0.41 8.88
CA THR A 359 -5.73 0.01 10.18
C THR A 359 -6.91 -0.83 10.62
N PHE A 360 -7.68 -1.43 9.70
CA PHE A 360 -8.79 -2.33 10.03
C PHE A 360 -8.34 -3.60 10.77
N ILE A 361 -7.07 -4.02 10.63
CA ILE A 361 -6.47 -5.08 11.46
C ILE A 361 -6.40 -4.62 12.92
N PHE A 362 -5.88 -3.41 13.15
CA PHE A 362 -5.73 -2.85 14.49
C PHE A 362 -7.08 -2.45 15.11
N LEU A 363 -8.01 -1.93 14.30
CA LEU A 363 -9.38 -1.65 14.70
C LEU A 363 -10.10 -2.93 15.12
N GLY A 364 -9.84 -4.06 14.45
CA GLY A 364 -10.41 -5.35 14.82
C GLY A 364 -9.94 -5.81 16.19
N ALA A 365 -8.63 -5.75 16.44
CA ALA A 365 -8.06 -6.04 17.77
C ALA A 365 -8.65 -5.10 18.84
N TYR A 366 -8.69 -3.79 18.57
CA TYR A 366 -9.27 -2.79 19.47
C TYR A 366 -10.76 -3.02 19.74
N LEU A 367 -11.54 -3.39 18.72
CA LEU A 367 -12.97 -3.65 18.83
C LEU A 367 -13.23 -4.79 19.81
N TYR A 368 -12.60 -5.95 19.61
CA TYR A 368 -12.81 -7.10 20.50
C TYR A 368 -12.29 -6.86 21.92
N ASP A 369 -11.16 -6.15 22.08
CA ASP A 369 -10.70 -5.73 23.41
C ASP A 369 -11.71 -4.81 24.11
N SER A 370 -12.38 -3.93 23.37
CA SER A 370 -13.39 -3.02 23.91
C SER A 370 -14.70 -3.75 24.23
N LEU A 371 -15.15 -4.64 23.34
CA LEU A 371 -16.34 -5.48 23.56
C LEU A 371 -16.16 -6.37 24.81
N LYS A 372 -14.98 -6.96 24.99
CA LYS A 372 -14.64 -7.76 26.17
C LYS A 372 -14.66 -6.94 27.47
N LYS A 373 -14.20 -5.69 27.44
CA LYS A 373 -14.28 -4.80 28.63
C LYS A 373 -15.72 -4.47 29.02
N MET A 374 -16.62 -4.38 28.04
CA MET A 374 -18.05 -4.13 28.27
C MET A 374 -18.83 -5.36 28.71
N GLU A 375 -18.30 -6.57 28.46
CA GLU A 375 -18.96 -7.85 28.77
C GLU A 375 -19.42 -7.95 30.24
N ASN A 376 -18.62 -7.44 31.17
CA ASN A 376 -18.92 -7.44 32.61
C ASN A 376 -20.09 -6.52 33.01
N THR A 377 -20.47 -5.59 32.12
CA THR A 377 -21.59 -4.65 32.36
C THR A 377 -22.87 -5.06 31.64
N LEU A 378 -22.83 -6.12 30.83
CA LEU A 378 -23.94 -6.55 30.01
C LEU A 378 -24.78 -7.64 30.70
N PRO A 379 -26.09 -7.72 30.40
CA PRO A 379 -26.94 -8.82 30.83
C PRO A 379 -26.38 -10.19 30.40
N ALA A 380 -26.55 -11.21 31.26
CA ALA A 380 -26.01 -12.56 31.03
C ALA A 380 -26.42 -13.18 29.67
N VAL A 381 -27.58 -12.81 29.14
CA VAL A 381 -28.05 -13.26 27.81
C VAL A 381 -27.14 -12.77 26.69
N LEU A 382 -26.66 -11.52 26.78
CA LEU A 382 -25.80 -10.89 25.78
C LEU A 382 -24.35 -11.37 25.87
N SER A 383 -23.91 -11.78 27.06
CA SER A 383 -22.57 -12.35 27.31
C SER A 383 -22.50 -13.87 27.07
N LYS A 384 -23.59 -14.51 26.62
CA LYS A 384 -23.60 -15.95 26.31
C LYS A 384 -22.69 -16.24 25.11
N GLU A 385 -21.69 -17.10 25.33
CA GLU A 385 -20.83 -17.61 24.26
C GLU A 385 -21.56 -18.64 23.38
N ILE A 386 -21.39 -18.50 22.07
CA ILE A 386 -21.94 -19.38 21.05
C ILE A 386 -20.80 -19.75 20.09
N ILE A 387 -20.70 -21.04 19.76
CA ILE A 387 -19.83 -21.56 18.72
C ILE A 387 -20.63 -22.47 17.79
N ILE A 388 -20.56 -22.19 16.49
CA ILE A 388 -21.33 -22.95 15.48
C ILE A 388 -20.52 -24.15 15.00
N LEU A 389 -19.22 -23.95 14.77
CA LEU A 389 -18.30 -24.97 14.25
C LEU A 389 -17.17 -25.23 15.26
N PRO A 390 -17.34 -26.17 16.21
CA PRO A 390 -16.37 -26.42 17.29
C PRO A 390 -14.97 -26.84 16.82
N PHE A 391 -14.84 -27.33 15.57
CA PHE A 391 -13.54 -27.72 15.02
C PHE A 391 -12.54 -26.56 14.94
N GLY A 392 -13.02 -25.31 14.91
CA GLY A 392 -12.18 -24.12 14.88
C GLY A 392 -11.22 -23.98 16.05
N GLU A 393 -11.63 -24.49 17.23
CA GLU A 393 -10.85 -24.47 18.46
C GLU A 393 -9.76 -25.54 18.52
N LYS A 394 -9.75 -26.50 17.58
CA LYS A 394 -8.72 -27.53 17.54
C LYS A 394 -7.37 -26.88 17.27
N GLU A 395 -6.37 -27.25 18.05
CA GLU A 395 -4.99 -26.85 17.82
C GLU A 395 -4.37 -27.76 16.76
N ILE A 396 -3.79 -27.14 15.75
CA ILE A 396 -2.93 -27.80 14.78
C ILE A 396 -1.49 -27.46 15.18
N SER A 397 -0.64 -28.47 15.27
CA SER A 397 0.81 -28.24 15.33
C SER A 397 1.23 -27.63 14.00
N ALA A 398 1.60 -26.35 14.01
CA ALA A 398 2.20 -25.72 12.84
C ALA A 398 3.44 -26.54 12.46
N PHE A 399 3.62 -26.80 11.16
CA PHE A 399 4.73 -27.58 10.60
C PHE A 399 6.02 -27.42 11.43
N LYS A 400 6.40 -28.48 12.18
CA LYS A 400 7.66 -28.53 12.96
C LYS A 400 8.89 -28.24 12.09
N ASN A 401 8.77 -28.49 10.80
CA ASN A 401 9.69 -27.99 9.81
C ASN A 401 9.24 -26.58 9.44
N GLY A 402 9.64 -25.60 10.25
CA GLY A 402 9.56 -24.20 9.83
C GLY A 402 10.07 -24.13 8.40
N PHE A 403 9.33 -23.45 7.52
CA PHE A 403 9.67 -23.29 6.11
C PHE A 403 11.16 -22.96 6.05
N ALA A 404 11.97 -23.99 5.81
CA ALA A 404 13.40 -23.86 5.73
C ALA A 404 13.57 -23.32 4.33
N ILE A 405 13.37 -22.01 4.20
CA ILE A 405 13.92 -21.24 3.09
C ILE A 405 15.34 -21.80 2.93
N PRO A 406 15.80 -22.16 1.73
CA PRO A 406 17.17 -22.58 1.47
C PRO A 406 18.12 -21.42 1.80
N GLY A 407 18.28 -21.17 3.09
CA GLY A 407 18.43 -19.83 3.65
C GLY A 407 19.44 -19.83 4.79
N LYS A 408 20.03 -20.98 5.14
CA LYS A 408 21.26 -21.01 5.95
C LYS A 408 22.43 -20.33 5.23
N ILE A 409 22.45 -20.33 3.90
CA ILE A 409 23.49 -19.65 3.11
C ILE A 409 23.15 -18.16 2.98
N LEU A 410 21.97 -17.80 2.47
CA LEU A 410 21.56 -16.40 2.35
C LEU A 410 21.52 -15.67 3.71
N SER A 411 21.04 -16.30 4.79
CA SER A 411 21.02 -15.64 6.11
C SER A 411 22.42 -15.38 6.65
N LYS A 412 23.35 -16.31 6.43
CA LYS A 412 24.78 -16.11 6.75
C LYS A 412 25.37 -14.99 5.90
N SER A 413 25.03 -14.92 4.62
CA SER A 413 25.49 -13.86 3.74
C SER A 413 24.96 -12.48 4.14
N PHE A 414 23.67 -12.36 4.46
CA PHE A 414 23.11 -11.11 4.97
C PHE A 414 23.71 -10.73 6.33
N TYR A 415 23.98 -11.71 7.19
CA TYR A 415 24.69 -11.49 8.45
C TYR A 415 26.11 -10.97 8.23
N GLU A 416 26.88 -11.60 7.34
CA GLU A 416 28.23 -11.18 6.95
C GLU A 416 28.23 -9.76 6.35
N ILE A 417 27.25 -9.43 5.50
CA ILE A 417 27.05 -8.08 4.95
C ILE A 417 26.77 -7.09 6.07
N SER A 418 25.91 -7.45 7.03
CA SER A 418 25.53 -6.56 8.13
C SER A 418 26.70 -6.23 9.07
N ILE A 419 27.62 -7.17 9.30
CA ILE A 419 28.83 -6.96 10.10
C ILE A 419 29.84 -6.09 9.35
N HIS A 420 30.09 -6.39 8.07
CA HIS A 420 31.09 -5.71 7.27
C HIS A 420 30.47 -4.68 6.31
N LEU A 421 29.51 -3.91 6.81
CA LEU A 421 28.68 -3.01 6.00
C LEU A 421 29.50 -2.06 5.11
N VAL A 422 30.57 -1.46 5.64
CA VAL A 422 31.42 -0.53 4.88
C VAL A 422 32.11 -1.23 3.70
N ARG A 423 32.64 -2.45 3.92
CA ARG A 423 33.30 -3.23 2.86
C ARG A 423 32.32 -3.56 1.74
N TYR A 424 31.14 -4.08 2.07
CA TYR A 424 30.15 -4.45 1.06
C TYR A 424 29.52 -3.23 0.39
N ALA A 425 29.40 -2.10 1.09
CA ALA A 425 28.98 -0.83 0.49
C ALA A 425 30.02 -0.31 -0.53
N LEU A 426 31.31 -0.42 -0.24
CA LEU A 426 32.37 -0.08 -1.20
C LEU A 426 32.38 -1.01 -2.41
N ILE A 427 32.23 -2.33 -2.20
CA ILE A 427 32.10 -3.30 -3.30
C ILE A 427 30.90 -2.95 -4.18
N PHE A 428 29.74 -2.72 -3.57
CA PHE A 428 28.52 -2.31 -4.26
C PHE A 428 28.75 -1.03 -5.08
N ALA A 429 29.36 0.00 -4.49
CA ALA A 429 29.61 1.28 -5.16
C ALA A 429 30.59 1.15 -6.33
N VAL A 430 31.72 0.47 -6.14
CA VAL A 430 32.74 0.31 -7.19
C VAL A 430 32.19 -0.52 -8.35
N ILE A 431 31.60 -1.68 -8.07
CA ILE A 431 31.05 -2.55 -9.12
C ILE A 431 29.84 -1.90 -9.78
N GLY A 432 29.02 -1.17 -9.02
CA GLY A 432 27.91 -0.42 -9.58
C GLY A 432 28.34 0.69 -10.53
N LEU A 433 29.38 1.46 -10.18
CA LEU A 433 29.96 2.46 -11.08
C LEU A 433 30.56 1.83 -12.35
N ILE A 434 31.26 0.69 -12.21
CA ILE A 434 31.76 -0.08 -13.35
C ILE A 434 30.59 -0.54 -14.23
N GLY A 435 29.50 -1.02 -13.63
CA GLY A 435 28.28 -1.41 -14.34
C GLY A 435 27.68 -0.23 -15.11
N CYS A 436 27.51 0.93 -14.49
CA CYS A 436 27.05 2.14 -15.16
C CYS A 436 27.95 2.50 -16.35
N ALA A 437 29.27 2.52 -16.16
CA ALA A 437 30.23 2.84 -17.23
C ALA A 437 30.22 1.81 -18.37
N PHE A 438 30.00 0.53 -18.04
CA PHE A 438 29.86 -0.52 -19.02
C PHE A 438 28.59 -0.32 -19.85
N TYR A 439 27.45 -0.04 -19.21
CA TYR A 439 26.19 0.23 -19.90
C TYR A 439 26.33 1.41 -20.86
N THR A 440 26.88 2.53 -20.39
CA THR A 440 27.01 3.74 -21.22
C THR A 440 28.00 3.61 -22.37
N LYS A 441 28.95 2.67 -22.28
CA LYS A 441 29.89 2.36 -23.37
C LYS A 441 29.32 1.38 -24.39
N THR A 442 28.40 0.52 -23.98
CA THR A 442 27.84 -0.55 -24.81
C THR A 442 26.52 -0.19 -25.46
N HIS A 443 25.77 0.74 -24.86
CA HIS A 443 24.45 1.16 -25.35
C HIS A 443 24.51 2.64 -25.76
N THR A 444 23.98 2.92 -26.94
CA THR A 444 23.80 4.30 -27.41
C THR A 444 22.58 4.91 -26.74
N GLU A 445 22.66 6.19 -26.40
CA GLU A 445 21.50 6.92 -25.89
C GLU A 445 20.40 7.00 -26.96
N PRO A 446 19.15 6.57 -26.66
CA PRO A 446 18.03 6.70 -27.57
C PRO A 446 17.76 8.17 -27.87
N LYS A 447 17.47 8.47 -29.14
CA LYS A 447 17.21 9.85 -29.57
C LYS A 447 15.73 10.17 -29.53
N VAL A 448 14.91 9.14 -29.74
CA VAL A 448 13.45 9.24 -29.82
C VAL A 448 12.79 8.17 -28.94
N LEU A 449 11.71 8.57 -28.29
CA LEU A 449 10.77 7.67 -27.61
C LEU A 449 9.41 7.81 -28.29
N TYR A 450 8.95 6.74 -28.92
CA TYR A 450 7.62 6.61 -29.51
C TYR A 450 6.69 5.97 -28.49
N VAL A 451 5.51 6.57 -28.26
CA VAL A 451 4.55 6.07 -27.26
C VAL A 451 3.15 6.07 -27.84
N ASP A 452 2.39 5.00 -27.62
CA ASP A 452 0.96 4.94 -27.94
C ASP A 452 0.22 6.16 -27.35
N THR A 453 -0.64 6.76 -28.16
CA THR A 453 -1.50 7.87 -27.73
C THR A 453 -2.39 7.54 -26.51
N LYS A 454 -2.78 6.28 -26.30
CA LYS A 454 -3.58 5.82 -25.15
C LYS A 454 -2.81 5.80 -23.83
N ILE A 455 -1.48 5.72 -23.89
CA ILE A 455 -0.59 5.75 -22.72
C ILE A 455 -0.38 7.19 -22.22
N ALA A 456 -0.61 8.18 -23.07
CA ALA A 456 -0.56 9.59 -22.72
C ALA A 456 -1.90 10.12 -22.20
N ASP A 457 -1.83 11.19 -21.41
CA ASP A 457 -3.00 11.94 -20.96
C ASP A 457 -3.84 12.43 -22.18
N PRO A 458 -5.17 12.40 -22.25
CA PRO A 458 -5.93 12.80 -23.44
C PRO A 458 -5.96 14.31 -23.70
N TYR A 459 -5.55 15.15 -22.73
CA TYR A 459 -5.28 16.57 -22.99
C TYR A 459 -3.92 16.82 -23.66
N PHE A 460 -3.20 15.74 -23.94
CA PHE A 460 -1.87 15.76 -24.49
C PHE A 460 -1.92 16.00 -25.99
N LYS A 461 -1.83 17.27 -26.39
CA LYS A 461 -1.57 17.62 -27.78
C LYS A 461 -0.07 17.57 -28.01
N HIS A 462 0.39 16.51 -28.67
CA HIS A 462 1.77 16.37 -29.07
C HIS A 462 1.86 15.90 -30.52
N LYS A 463 3.05 16.00 -31.12
CA LYS A 463 3.26 15.54 -32.48
C LYS A 463 3.07 14.02 -32.52
N ASN A 464 2.10 13.56 -33.29
CA ASN A 464 1.87 12.15 -33.59
C ASN A 464 2.33 11.80 -35.01
N ILE A 465 2.58 10.52 -35.22
CA ILE A 465 2.85 9.89 -36.51
C ILE A 465 2.10 8.56 -36.54
N GLU A 466 1.87 8.03 -37.74
CA GLU A 466 1.51 6.63 -37.91
C GLU A 466 2.79 5.81 -38.15
N MET A 467 2.88 4.63 -37.54
CA MET A 467 4.00 3.72 -37.71
C MET A 467 3.51 2.36 -38.21
N THR A 468 4.16 1.84 -39.25
CA THR A 468 4.03 0.42 -39.61
C THR A 468 4.92 -0.44 -38.72
N GLN A 469 4.71 -1.76 -38.68
CA GLN A 469 5.61 -2.68 -37.97
C GLN A 469 7.06 -2.55 -38.47
N ALA A 470 7.26 -2.29 -39.77
CA ALA A 470 8.59 -2.06 -40.33
C ALA A 470 9.25 -0.78 -39.77
N ASP A 471 8.46 0.27 -39.51
CA ASP A 471 8.97 1.51 -38.89
C ASP A 471 9.34 1.27 -37.41
N VAL A 472 8.58 0.43 -36.71
CA VAL A 472 8.87 0.02 -35.32
C VAL A 472 10.18 -0.78 -35.27
N ASP A 473 10.33 -1.78 -36.12
CA ASP A 473 11.54 -2.61 -36.19
C ASP A 473 12.77 -1.76 -36.56
N ALA A 474 12.61 -0.80 -37.48
CA ALA A 474 13.67 0.14 -37.85
C ALA A 474 14.04 1.10 -36.70
N ALA A 475 13.06 1.60 -35.94
CA ALA A 475 13.31 2.44 -34.76
C ALA A 475 14.07 1.67 -33.67
N LEU A 476 13.66 0.43 -33.37
CA LEU A 476 14.33 -0.43 -32.41
C LEU A 476 15.76 -0.78 -32.87
N ALA A 477 15.96 -1.06 -34.15
CA ALA A 477 17.28 -1.32 -34.73
C ALA A 477 18.21 -0.09 -34.69
N ALA A 478 17.64 1.12 -34.76
CA ALA A 478 18.37 2.38 -34.58
C ALA A 478 18.70 2.69 -33.11
N GLY A 479 18.20 1.89 -32.16
CA GLY A 479 18.37 2.07 -30.72
C GLY A 479 17.40 3.09 -30.10
N ASP A 480 16.32 3.46 -30.80
CA ASP A 480 15.23 4.27 -30.26
C ASP A 480 14.24 3.39 -29.46
N LEU A 481 13.39 4.03 -28.66
CA LEU A 481 12.42 3.35 -27.80
C LEU A 481 11.02 3.40 -28.40
N VAL A 482 10.30 2.28 -28.35
CA VAL A 482 8.90 2.19 -28.78
C VAL A 482 8.09 1.53 -27.67
N GLU A 483 7.07 2.23 -27.19
CA GLU A 483 6.25 1.81 -26.05
C GLU A 483 4.77 1.71 -26.43
N GLY A 484 4.19 0.51 -26.30
CA GLY A 484 2.76 0.28 -26.47
C GLY A 484 2.25 0.19 -27.91
N TYR A 485 3.12 -0.06 -28.89
CA TYR A 485 2.68 -0.19 -30.29
C TYR A 485 1.59 -1.25 -30.47
N ASP A 486 0.53 -0.88 -31.18
CA ASP A 486 -0.57 -1.74 -31.61
C ASP A 486 -0.78 -1.58 -33.12
N SER A 487 -0.81 -2.68 -33.86
CA SER A 487 -1.04 -2.63 -35.32
C SER A 487 -2.44 -2.14 -35.70
N ASP A 488 -3.42 -2.35 -34.81
CA ASP A 488 -4.80 -1.92 -35.03
C ASP A 488 -4.99 -0.42 -34.71
N ASP A 489 -4.05 0.17 -33.97
CA ASP A 489 -3.98 1.61 -33.67
C ASP A 489 -2.53 2.11 -33.77
N PRO A 490 -2.02 2.32 -35.00
CA PRO A 490 -0.60 2.60 -35.25
C PRO A 490 -0.16 4.02 -34.88
N THR A 491 -1.02 4.79 -34.19
CA THR A 491 -0.78 6.19 -33.88
C THR A 491 0.15 6.35 -32.68
N MET A 492 1.32 6.97 -32.89
CA MET A 492 2.36 7.11 -31.87
C MET A 492 2.74 8.59 -31.66
N TYR A 493 2.87 9.03 -30.40
CA TYR A 493 3.48 10.30 -30.05
C TYR A 493 5.00 10.23 -30.11
N VAL A 494 5.65 11.31 -30.56
CA VAL A 494 7.10 11.37 -30.76
C VAL A 494 7.76 12.27 -29.73
N PHE A 495 8.48 11.69 -28.78
CA PHE A 495 9.25 12.42 -27.78
C PHE A 495 10.73 12.45 -28.08
N LYS A 496 11.36 13.61 -27.87
CA LYS A 496 12.80 13.82 -28.06
C LYS A 496 13.42 14.48 -26.84
N LYS A 497 14.75 14.44 -26.75
CA LYS A 497 15.55 15.06 -25.68
C LYS A 497 15.26 14.41 -24.32
N ASN A 498 14.48 15.07 -23.45
CA ASN A 498 14.39 14.73 -22.03
C ASN A 498 13.80 13.35 -21.77
N ALA A 499 12.72 12.96 -22.47
CA ALA A 499 12.06 11.68 -22.22
C ALA A 499 12.96 10.47 -22.52
N PRO A 500 13.52 10.31 -23.74
CA PRO A 500 14.43 9.20 -24.02
C PRO A 500 15.74 9.27 -23.20
N HIS A 501 16.26 10.47 -22.91
CA HIS A 501 17.43 10.65 -22.04
C HIS A 501 17.18 10.12 -20.63
N MET A 502 16.00 10.37 -20.07
CA MET A 502 15.66 9.88 -18.73
C MET A 502 15.53 8.36 -18.67
N GLU A 503 15.02 7.71 -19.72
CA GLU A 503 15.04 6.24 -19.82
C GLU A 503 16.47 5.70 -19.87
N TYR A 504 17.35 6.35 -20.62
CA TYR A 504 18.76 5.97 -20.67
C TYR A 504 19.45 6.08 -19.29
N ILE A 505 19.19 7.16 -18.55
CA ILE A 505 19.68 7.32 -17.18
C ILE A 505 19.14 6.19 -16.28
N ARG A 506 17.85 5.89 -16.36
CA ARG A 506 17.22 4.82 -15.55
C ARG A 506 17.85 3.46 -15.84
N SER A 507 18.00 3.09 -17.10
CA SER A 507 18.62 1.82 -17.48
C SER A 507 20.08 1.75 -17.04
N THR A 508 20.84 2.84 -17.19
CA THR A 508 22.22 2.94 -16.69
C THR A 508 22.29 2.69 -15.19
N LEU A 509 21.44 3.38 -14.42
CA LEU A 509 21.39 3.25 -12.96
C LEU A 509 20.94 1.86 -12.52
N THR A 510 19.92 1.28 -13.16
CA THR A 510 19.45 -0.08 -12.86
C THR A 510 20.55 -1.10 -13.12
N PHE A 511 21.22 -1.03 -14.27
CA PHE A 511 22.31 -1.94 -14.59
C PHE A 511 23.43 -1.86 -13.55
N GLY A 512 23.85 -0.64 -13.18
CA GLY A 512 24.84 -0.44 -12.11
C GLY A 512 24.38 -0.97 -10.75
N ILE A 513 23.17 -0.62 -10.32
CA ILE A 513 22.63 -1.08 -9.02
C ILE A 513 22.57 -2.61 -8.96
N TRP A 514 22.05 -3.27 -9.99
CA TRP A 514 21.97 -4.74 -10.02
C TRP A 514 23.33 -5.40 -10.09
N ALA A 515 24.27 -4.88 -10.89
CA ALA A 515 25.64 -5.37 -10.92
C ALA A 515 26.29 -5.31 -9.53
N GLY A 516 26.14 -4.17 -8.84
CA GLY A 516 26.63 -3.99 -7.47
C GLY A 516 25.97 -4.94 -6.47
N LEU A 517 24.64 -5.07 -6.49
CA LEU A 517 23.88 -5.93 -5.56
C LEU A 517 24.25 -7.40 -5.74
N ILE A 518 24.27 -7.88 -6.99
CA ILE A 518 24.58 -9.27 -7.33
C ILE A 518 26.02 -9.58 -6.90
N ALA A 519 26.98 -8.70 -7.20
CA ALA A 519 28.37 -8.94 -6.83
C ALA A 519 28.57 -8.94 -5.31
N ALA A 520 27.98 -8.00 -4.58
CA ALA A 520 28.03 -7.97 -3.12
C ALA A 520 27.45 -9.27 -2.51
N LEU A 521 26.34 -9.77 -3.07
CA LEU A 521 25.72 -11.01 -2.64
C LEU A 521 26.60 -12.23 -2.93
N ILE A 522 27.13 -12.37 -4.16
CA ILE A 522 28.00 -13.49 -4.56
C ILE A 522 29.27 -13.52 -3.70
N ILE A 523 29.94 -12.37 -3.54
CA ILE A 523 31.16 -12.26 -2.73
C ILE A 523 30.86 -12.63 -1.27
N SER A 524 29.71 -12.22 -0.75
CA SER A 524 29.27 -12.59 0.61
C SER A 524 29.01 -14.08 0.74
N ILE A 525 28.37 -14.72 -0.24
CA ILE A 525 28.14 -16.18 -0.26
C ILE A 525 29.48 -16.92 -0.26
N VAL A 526 30.43 -16.53 -1.11
CA VAL A 526 31.77 -17.14 -1.19
C VAL A 526 32.54 -16.93 0.11
N GLY A 527 32.52 -15.72 0.67
CA GLY A 527 33.18 -15.41 1.95
C GLY A 527 32.59 -16.21 3.12
N SER A 528 31.27 -16.36 3.15
CA SER A 528 30.56 -17.16 4.18
C SER A 528 30.83 -18.66 4.03
N ALA A 529 31.06 -19.15 2.82
CA ALA A 529 31.39 -20.54 2.55
C ALA A 529 32.85 -20.90 2.93
N ARG A 530 33.79 -19.95 2.78
CA ARG A 530 35.22 -20.12 3.12
C ARG A 530 35.55 -20.04 4.61
N LYS A 531 34.63 -19.56 5.46
CA LYS A 531 34.76 -19.56 6.94
C LYS A 531 34.28 -20.87 7.59
N ARG A 532 34.06 -21.93 6.79
CA ARG A 532 34.02 -23.33 7.26
C ARG A 532 35.43 -23.87 7.24
#